data_AF-A0A937PAF9-F1
#
_entry.id   AF-A0A937PAF9-F1
#
_cell.length_a   1.000
_cell.length_b   1.000
_cell.length_c   1.000
_cell.angle_alpha   90.00
_cell.angle_beta   90.00
_cell.angle_gamma   90.00
#
_symmetry.space_group_name_H-M   'P 1'
#
loop_
_entity.id
_entity.type
_entity.pdbx_description
1 polymer ?
#
loop_
_entity_poly.entity_id
_entity_poly.type
_entity_poly.pdbx_seq_one_letter_code
_entity_poly.pdbx_strand_id
1 'polypeptide(L)'
;MTGIPIDTILLSIFQRAFRSITDEMSISLTKTTRSPILCEAKDFVTGLYDAEGNMLEQTENLPILSFSLGPVCRVIIRQYGDQVFPGDVIIHNDVFSMGNQNNDVAIFKPIFVEGRLMGWAAAKGHQADIGGAVQGGYNPNATEVWQEALRIPAVKIYEKGVLRQDV
;
A
#
# COMPACT_ATOMS: atom_id res chain seq x y z
N MET A 1 27.37 -9.60 0.87
CA MET A 1 26.69 -10.34 1.95
C MET A 1 27.27 -9.86 3.26
N THR A 2 26.47 -9.21 4.10
CA THR A 2 26.88 -8.81 5.45
C THR A 2 27.18 -10.06 6.27
N GLY A 3 28.37 -10.20 6.85
CA GLY A 3 28.82 -11.38 7.59
C GLY A 3 28.14 -11.61 8.94
N ILE A 4 26.84 -11.33 9.04
CA ILE A 4 26.05 -11.52 10.25
C ILE A 4 25.56 -12.98 10.25
N PRO A 5 25.93 -13.80 11.26
CA PRO A 5 25.40 -15.14 11.38
C PRO A 5 23.87 -15.07 11.57
N ILE A 6 23.14 -15.80 10.72
CA ILE A 6 21.68 -15.86 10.77
C ILE A 6 21.27 -16.99 11.72
N ASP A 7 20.63 -16.64 12.83
CA ASP A 7 19.97 -17.61 13.72
C ASP A 7 18.65 -18.06 13.09
N THR A 8 18.56 -19.35 12.76
CA THR A 8 17.39 -19.95 12.09
C THR A 8 16.15 -19.99 12.97
N ILE A 9 16.32 -20.09 14.30
CA ILE A 9 15.21 -20.03 15.26
C ILE A 9 14.65 -18.62 15.28
N LEU A 10 15.54 -17.62 15.39
CA LEU A 10 15.13 -16.22 15.41
C LEU A 10 14.47 -15.80 14.09
N LEU A 11 15.00 -16.24 12.95
CA LEU A 11 14.40 -16.01 11.63
C LEU A 11 12.96 -16.55 11.57
N SER A 12 12.73 -17.76 12.09
CA SER A 12 11.40 -18.38 12.12
C SER A 12 10.42 -17.63 13.03
N ILE A 13 10.92 -17.07 14.13
CA ILE A 13 10.13 -16.20 15.03
C ILE A 13 9.72 -14.93 14.30
N PHE A 14 10.66 -14.24 13.63
CA PHE A 14 10.35 -13.02 12.89
C PHE A 14 9.38 -13.26 11.74
N GLN A 15 9.56 -14.33 10.97
CA GLN A 15 8.62 -14.68 9.89
C GLN A 15 7.20 -14.84 10.43
N ARG A 16 7.01 -15.58 11.52
CA ARG A 16 5.69 -15.76 12.15
C ARG A 16 5.14 -14.47 12.74
N ALA A 17 6.00 -13.62 13.31
CA ALA A 17 5.59 -12.34 13.86
C ALA A 17 5.09 -11.40 12.74
N PHE A 18 5.83 -11.27 11.65
CA PHE A 18 5.41 -10.46 10.49
C PHE A 18 4.12 -10.98 9.88
N ARG A 19 3.98 -12.32 9.76
CA ARG A 19 2.74 -12.93 9.29
C ARG A 19 1.55 -12.57 10.17
N SER A 20 1.71 -12.69 11.48
CA SER A 20 0.66 -12.32 12.43
C SER A 20 0.27 -10.85 12.32
N ILE A 21 1.24 -9.95 12.06
CA ILE A 21 0.96 -8.53 11.89
C ILE A 21 0.14 -8.29 10.62
N THR A 22 0.55 -8.86 9.48
CA THR A 22 -0.18 -8.66 8.21
C THR A 22 -1.56 -9.32 8.23
N ASP A 23 -1.73 -10.43 8.94
CA ASP A 23 -3.05 -11.05 9.14
C ASP A 23 -3.97 -10.16 9.99
N GLU A 24 -3.47 -9.54 11.07
CA GLU A 24 -4.24 -8.57 11.87
C GLU A 24 -4.58 -7.29 11.08
N MET A 25 -3.67 -6.80 10.23
CA MET A 25 -3.96 -5.71 9.30
C MET A 25 -5.12 -6.08 8.36
N SER A 26 -5.12 -7.31 7.83
CA SER A 26 -6.17 -7.82 6.95
C SER A 26 -7.52 -7.96 7.64
N ILE A 27 -7.52 -8.49 8.87
CA ILE A 27 -8.72 -8.61 9.71
C ILE A 27 -9.28 -7.22 10.01
N SER A 28 -8.42 -6.27 10.39
CA SER A 28 -8.83 -4.90 10.68
C SER A 28 -9.54 -4.27 9.48
N LEU A 29 -8.91 -4.32 8.29
CA LEU A 29 -9.49 -3.76 7.06
C LEU A 29 -10.83 -4.40 6.72
N THR A 30 -10.90 -5.74 6.79
CA THR A 30 -12.15 -6.51 6.59
C THR A 30 -13.27 -6.03 7.50
N LYS A 31 -12.98 -5.81 8.79
CA LYS A 31 -13.99 -5.51 9.81
C LYS A 31 -14.43 -4.06 9.80
N THR A 32 -13.61 -3.15 9.28
CA THR A 32 -13.91 -1.70 9.27
C THR A 32 -14.42 -1.21 7.92
N THR A 33 -14.15 -1.92 6.83
CA THR A 33 -14.62 -1.51 5.50
C THR A 33 -16.13 -1.65 5.37
N ARG A 34 -16.75 -0.71 4.65
CA ARG A 34 -18.17 -0.76 4.26
C ARG A 34 -18.38 -1.28 2.83
N SER A 35 -17.30 -1.51 2.08
CA SER A 35 -17.37 -1.96 0.70
C SER A 35 -17.50 -3.48 0.63
N PRO A 36 -18.54 -4.03 -0.01
CA PRO A 36 -18.68 -5.49 -0.18
C PRO A 36 -17.53 -6.09 -0.99
N ILE A 37 -16.92 -5.30 -1.89
CA ILE A 37 -15.71 -5.67 -2.63
C ILE A 37 -14.57 -6.04 -1.67
N LEU A 38 -14.47 -5.36 -0.53
CA LEU A 38 -13.41 -5.54 0.43
C LEU A 38 -13.79 -6.51 1.57
N CYS A 39 -15.00 -6.42 2.14
CA CYS A 39 -15.36 -7.28 3.27
C CYS A 39 -15.84 -8.68 2.85
N GLU A 40 -16.45 -8.84 1.67
CA GLU A 40 -16.98 -10.12 1.18
C GLU A 40 -16.07 -10.73 0.11
N ALA A 41 -15.79 -9.98 -0.96
CA ALA A 41 -14.97 -10.48 -2.07
C ALA A 41 -13.46 -10.45 -1.78
N LYS A 42 -13.05 -9.69 -0.75
CA LYS A 42 -11.67 -9.61 -0.27
C LYS A 42 -10.66 -9.10 -1.30
N ASP A 43 -11.09 -8.18 -2.17
CA ASP A 43 -10.23 -7.58 -3.19
C ASP A 43 -9.30 -6.50 -2.59
N PHE A 44 -8.37 -6.96 -1.76
CA PHE A 44 -7.36 -6.13 -1.11
C PHE A 44 -6.15 -6.95 -0.67
N VAL A 45 -5.06 -6.24 -0.39
CA VAL A 45 -3.81 -6.81 0.09
C VAL A 45 -3.19 -5.90 1.15
N THR A 46 -2.54 -6.50 2.14
CA THR A 46 -1.79 -5.78 3.18
C THR A 46 -0.38 -6.33 3.27
N GLY A 47 0.62 -5.47 3.49
CA GLY A 47 2.00 -5.93 3.58
C GLY A 47 2.93 -5.02 4.36
N LEU A 48 4.07 -5.61 4.71
CA LEU A 48 5.21 -4.98 5.37
C LEU A 48 6.41 -4.99 4.43
N TYR A 49 7.13 -3.88 4.40
CA TYR A 49 8.30 -3.67 3.56
C TYR A 49 9.45 -3.11 4.38
N ASP A 50 10.68 -3.42 4.00
CA ASP A 50 11.87 -2.80 4.60
C ASP A 50 12.02 -1.33 4.15
N ALA A 51 13.03 -0.64 4.69
CA ALA A 51 13.28 0.78 4.38
C ALA A 51 13.52 1.06 2.89
N GLU A 52 13.95 0.07 2.11
CA GLU A 52 14.21 0.16 0.67
C GLU A 52 12.99 -0.26 -0.18
N GLY A 53 11.90 -0.68 0.45
CA GLY A 53 10.68 -1.13 -0.22
C GLY A 53 10.77 -2.57 -0.72
N ASN A 54 11.67 -3.39 -0.17
CA ASN A 54 11.65 -4.85 -0.38
C ASN A 54 10.61 -5.47 0.54
N MET A 55 9.87 -6.46 0.03
CA MET A 55 8.81 -7.11 0.79
C MET A 55 9.40 -7.94 1.93
N LEU A 56 8.88 -7.74 3.14
CA LEU A 56 9.18 -8.56 4.31
C LEU A 56 8.11 -9.65 4.50
N GLU A 57 6.84 -9.27 4.38
CA GLU A 57 5.70 -10.17 4.47
C GLU A 57 4.46 -9.51 3.84
N GLN A 58 3.52 -10.33 3.38
CA GLN A 58 2.26 -9.86 2.83
C GLN A 58 1.14 -10.87 3.11
N THR A 59 -0.08 -10.37 3.34
CA THR A 59 -1.29 -11.19 3.40
C THR A 59 -2.12 -10.94 2.14
N GLU A 60 -2.08 -11.91 1.24
CA GLU A 60 -2.84 -11.93 -0.01
C GLU A 60 -4.26 -12.43 0.24
N ASN A 61 -5.25 -11.54 0.22
CA ASN A 61 -6.64 -12.00 0.22
C ASN A 61 -7.17 -12.24 -1.21
N LEU A 62 -6.58 -11.56 -2.20
CA LEU A 62 -6.78 -11.84 -3.61
C LEU A 62 -5.43 -12.06 -4.31
N PRO A 63 -5.16 -13.26 -4.87
CA PRO A 63 -3.84 -13.61 -5.42
C PRO A 63 -3.32 -12.68 -6.53
N ILE A 64 -4.21 -12.05 -7.31
CA ILE A 64 -3.79 -11.14 -8.40
C ILE A 64 -3.07 -9.88 -7.88
N LEU A 65 -3.31 -9.51 -6.62
CA LEU A 65 -2.68 -8.34 -5.99
C LEU A 65 -1.30 -8.66 -5.39
N SER A 66 -0.84 -9.90 -5.48
CA SER A 66 0.46 -10.33 -4.95
C SER A 66 1.58 -9.45 -5.51
N PHE A 67 2.49 -8.98 -4.65
CA PHE A 67 3.63 -8.14 -5.02
C PHE A 67 3.31 -6.78 -5.65
N SER A 68 2.04 -6.35 -5.67
CA SER A 68 1.62 -5.11 -6.34
C SER A 68 1.92 -3.82 -5.55
N LEU A 69 2.28 -3.93 -4.27
CA LEU A 69 2.57 -2.79 -3.38
C LEU A 69 4.06 -2.41 -3.36
N GLY A 70 4.97 -3.38 -3.50
CA GLY A 70 6.43 -3.16 -3.45
C GLY A 70 6.97 -2.20 -4.52
N PRO A 71 6.59 -2.32 -5.81
CA PRO A 71 6.99 -1.37 -6.85
C PRO A 71 6.59 0.07 -6.54
N VAL A 72 5.36 0.28 -6.04
CA VAL A 72 4.85 1.60 -5.64
C VAL A 72 5.60 2.13 -4.42
N CYS A 73 5.90 1.27 -3.44
CA CYS A 73 6.71 1.66 -2.27
C CYS A 73 8.06 2.25 -2.70
N ARG A 74 8.75 1.60 -3.65
CA ARG A 74 10.01 2.12 -4.23
C ARG A 74 9.84 3.44 -4.98
N VAL A 75 8.71 3.65 -5.64
CA VAL A 75 8.39 4.95 -6.27
C VAL A 75 8.25 6.04 -5.22
N ILE A 76 7.50 5.77 -4.13
CA ILE A 76 7.32 6.71 -3.02
C ILE A 76 8.67 7.07 -2.39
N ILE A 77 9.51 6.08 -2.11
CA ILE A 77 10.86 6.28 -1.56
C ILE A 77 11.69 7.20 -2.47
N ARG A 78 11.68 6.95 -3.79
CA ARG A 78 12.42 7.78 -4.76
C ARG A 78 11.87 9.19 -4.87
N GLN A 79 10.55 9.34 -4.85
CA GLN A 79 9.88 10.63 -5.02
C GLN A 79 10.09 11.56 -3.82
N TYR A 80 9.96 11.04 -2.60
CA TYR A 80 10.09 11.84 -1.39
C TYR A 80 11.53 11.91 -0.86
N GLY A 81 12.36 10.89 -1.10
CA GLY A 81 13.73 10.83 -0.61
C GLY A 81 13.77 11.06 0.92
N ASP A 82 14.57 12.03 1.36
CA ASP A 82 14.71 12.39 2.76
C ASP A 82 13.50 13.17 3.35
N GLN A 83 12.49 13.45 2.53
CA GLN A 83 11.26 14.16 2.95
C GLN A 83 10.18 13.21 3.44
N VAL A 84 10.54 12.06 4.01
CA VAL A 84 9.63 11.13 4.68
C VAL A 84 9.81 11.28 6.18
N PHE A 85 8.72 11.51 6.90
CA PHE A 85 8.76 11.80 8.34
C PHE A 85 7.83 10.86 9.13
N PRO A 86 8.11 10.66 10.44
CA PRO A 86 7.17 9.98 11.33
C PRO A 86 5.77 10.60 11.26
N GLY A 87 4.76 9.74 11.10
CA GLY A 87 3.36 10.17 11.01
C GLY A 87 2.88 10.56 9.62
N ASP A 88 3.74 10.54 8.59
CA ASP A 88 3.28 10.67 7.21
C ASP A 88 2.35 9.51 6.82
N VAL A 89 1.39 9.77 5.94
CA VAL A 89 0.56 8.75 5.29
C VAL A 89 0.41 9.13 3.82
N ILE A 90 0.72 8.21 2.92
CA ILE A 90 0.76 8.45 1.48
C ILE A 90 -0.30 7.63 0.77
N ILE A 91 -1.06 8.25 -0.13
CA ILE A 91 -2.04 7.61 -1.00
C ILE A 91 -1.51 7.53 -2.45
N HIS A 92 -1.89 6.49 -3.18
CA HIS A 92 -1.50 6.25 -4.58
C HIS A 92 -2.48 5.32 -5.31
N ASN A 93 -2.79 5.60 -6.57
CA ASN A 93 -3.43 4.62 -7.50
C ASN A 93 -2.89 4.72 -8.94
N ASP A 94 -1.91 5.58 -9.20
CA ASP A 94 -1.50 5.95 -10.55
C ASP A 94 -0.76 4.81 -11.28
N VAL A 95 -1.35 4.33 -12.37
CA VAL A 95 -0.81 3.23 -13.20
C VAL A 95 0.48 3.58 -13.92
N PHE A 96 0.74 4.87 -14.16
CA PHE A 96 1.99 5.32 -14.80
C PHE A 96 3.18 5.38 -13.83
N SER A 97 2.92 5.27 -12.53
CA SER A 97 3.94 5.21 -11.48
C SER A 97 3.88 3.89 -10.72
N MET A 98 3.77 2.79 -11.47
CA MET A 98 3.79 1.40 -11.02
C MET A 98 2.53 0.90 -10.28
N GLY A 99 1.44 1.67 -10.30
CA GLY A 99 0.11 1.16 -9.95
C GLY A 99 -0.33 0.07 -10.93
N ASN A 100 -1.15 -0.88 -10.48
CA ASN A 100 -1.57 -2.02 -11.31
C ASN A 100 -2.87 -1.76 -12.09
N GLN A 101 -3.84 -1.08 -11.49
CA GLN A 101 -5.04 -0.57 -12.16
C GLN A 101 -5.57 0.64 -11.38
N ASN A 102 -6.34 1.52 -12.04
CA ASN A 102 -6.77 2.79 -11.45
C ASN A 102 -7.67 2.62 -10.21
N ASN A 103 -8.50 1.58 -10.16
CA ASN A 103 -9.41 1.32 -9.05
C ASN A 103 -8.69 0.85 -7.78
N ASP A 104 -7.44 0.39 -7.88
CA ASP A 104 -6.70 -0.12 -6.75
C ASP A 104 -5.96 1.00 -6.04
N VAL A 105 -6.58 1.52 -4.98
CA VAL A 105 -6.01 2.60 -4.17
C VAL A 105 -5.19 2.02 -3.04
N ALA A 106 -3.94 2.45 -2.96
CA ALA A 106 -2.97 2.04 -1.96
C ALA A 106 -2.67 3.16 -0.96
N ILE A 107 -2.46 2.77 0.30
CA ILE A 107 -2.02 3.61 1.40
C ILE A 107 -0.70 3.06 1.92
N PHE A 108 0.27 3.94 2.15
CA PHE A 108 1.58 3.63 2.69
C PHE A 108 1.85 4.48 3.93
N LYS A 109 2.36 3.85 4.98
CA LYS A 109 2.76 4.50 6.22
C LYS A 109 4.20 4.09 6.56
N PRO A 110 5.15 5.05 6.66
CA PRO A 110 6.50 4.75 7.08
C PRO A 110 6.54 4.39 8.57
N ILE A 111 7.41 3.44 8.91
CA ILE A 111 7.65 2.94 10.25
C ILE A 111 9.01 3.45 10.71
N PHE A 112 9.01 4.25 11.76
CA PHE A 112 10.23 4.79 12.37
C PHE A 112 10.51 4.16 13.72
N VAL A 113 11.78 3.85 13.99
CA VAL A 113 12.28 3.40 15.29
C VAL A 113 13.48 4.27 15.63
N GLU A 114 13.47 4.91 16.80
CA GLU A 114 14.57 5.78 17.26
C GLU A 114 14.97 6.85 16.21
N GLY A 115 13.99 7.41 15.50
CA GLY A 115 14.20 8.44 14.49
C GLY A 115 14.72 7.92 13.14
N ARG A 116 14.87 6.61 12.95
CA ARG A 116 15.31 5.99 11.70
C ARG A 116 14.14 5.31 10.98
N LEU A 117 14.04 5.49 9.66
CA LEU A 117 13.11 4.75 8.82
C LEU A 117 13.53 3.27 8.80
N MET A 118 12.68 2.41 9.36
CA MET A 118 12.92 0.96 9.42
C MET A 118 12.15 0.18 8.37
N GLY A 119 11.04 0.73 7.88
CA GLY A 119 10.21 0.06 6.90
C GLY A 119 8.91 0.78 6.63
N TRP A 120 7.99 0.07 6.01
CA TRP A 120 6.69 0.57 5.60
C TRP A 120 5.60 -0.45 5.87
N ALA A 121 4.46 0.02 6.38
CA ALA A 121 3.21 -0.71 6.35
C ALA A 121 2.39 -0.19 5.17
N ALA A 122 1.78 -1.11 4.42
CA ALA A 122 0.98 -0.75 3.27
C ALA A 122 -0.29 -1.59 3.19
N ALA A 123 -1.34 -0.98 2.65
CA ALA A 123 -2.59 -1.64 2.32
C ALA A 123 -3.08 -1.11 0.97
N LYS A 124 -3.70 -1.96 0.17
CA LYS A 124 -4.33 -1.61 -1.11
C LYS A 124 -5.68 -2.28 -1.17
N GLY A 125 -6.71 -1.56 -1.61
CA GLY A 125 -8.04 -2.11 -1.79
C GLY A 125 -8.75 -1.52 -3.00
N HIS A 126 -9.49 -2.37 -3.69
CA HIS A 126 -10.24 -2.01 -4.86
C HIS A 126 -11.42 -1.08 -4.53
N GLN A 127 -11.47 0.07 -5.20
CA GLN A 127 -12.58 1.00 -5.12
C GLN A 127 -13.64 0.64 -6.16
N ALA A 128 -14.90 0.66 -5.74
CA ALA A 128 -16.02 0.39 -6.63
C ALA A 128 -16.15 1.42 -7.76
N ASP A 129 -15.72 2.66 -7.50
CA ASP A 129 -15.72 3.77 -8.43
C ASP A 129 -14.54 4.69 -8.09
N ILE A 130 -13.90 5.27 -9.11
CA ILE A 130 -12.74 6.13 -8.97
C ILE A 130 -12.91 7.46 -9.76
N GLY A 131 -14.15 7.85 -10.06
CA GLY A 131 -14.47 9.13 -10.70
C GLY A 131 -14.16 9.19 -12.19
N GLY A 132 -14.23 8.05 -12.88
CA GLY A 132 -14.14 7.98 -14.35
C GLY A 132 -15.37 8.56 -15.06
N ALA A 133 -15.35 8.52 -16.39
CA ALA A 133 -16.43 9.04 -17.24
C ALA A 133 -17.73 8.22 -17.18
N VAL A 134 -17.70 7.03 -16.56
CA VAL A 134 -18.86 6.18 -16.32
C VAL A 134 -18.86 5.68 -14.89
N GLN A 135 -20.05 5.35 -14.38
CA GLN A 135 -20.22 4.73 -13.07
C GLN A 135 -19.50 3.38 -13.02
N GLY A 136 -18.74 3.15 -11.95
CA GLY A 136 -17.94 1.95 -11.74
C GLY A 136 -16.52 2.03 -12.32
N GLY A 137 -16.16 3.07 -13.08
CA GLY A 137 -14.81 3.26 -13.65
C GLY A 137 -14.46 2.40 -14.87
N TYR A 138 -15.21 1.34 -15.18
CA TYR A 138 -14.96 0.46 -16.31
C TYR A 138 -15.61 0.96 -17.61
N ASN A 139 -15.04 2.00 -18.21
CA ASN A 139 -15.51 2.52 -19.50
C ASN A 139 -14.83 1.80 -20.69
N PRO A 140 -15.51 0.89 -21.41
CA PRO A 140 -14.90 0.19 -22.54
C PRO A 140 -14.64 1.11 -23.75
N ASN A 141 -15.22 2.31 -23.76
CA ASN A 141 -15.02 3.31 -24.80
C ASN A 141 -13.96 4.36 -24.40
N ALA A 142 -13.28 4.20 -23.26
CA ALA A 142 -12.20 5.08 -22.88
C ALA A 142 -11.06 5.00 -23.91
N THR A 143 -10.64 6.16 -24.38
CA THR A 143 -9.54 6.33 -25.34
C THR A 143 -8.31 6.95 -24.68
N GLU A 144 -8.48 7.51 -23.49
CA GLU A 144 -7.44 8.12 -22.68
C GLU A 144 -7.70 7.87 -21.19
N VAL A 145 -6.64 7.84 -20.38
CA VAL A 145 -6.73 7.53 -18.95
C VAL A 145 -7.59 8.54 -18.16
N TRP A 146 -7.69 9.79 -18.64
CA TRP A 146 -8.49 10.83 -17.99
C TRP A 146 -9.99 10.51 -18.01
N GLN A 147 -10.42 9.62 -18.89
CA GLN A 147 -11.79 9.11 -18.96
C GLN A 147 -12.02 7.91 -18.03
N GLU A 148 -10.96 7.33 -17.47
CA GLU A 148 -11.02 6.11 -16.66
C GLU A 148 -11.07 6.41 -15.17
N ALA A 149 -10.35 7.44 -14.70
CA ALA A 149 -10.19 7.66 -13.26
C ALA A 149 -9.66 9.03 -12.85
N LEU A 150 -9.93 9.37 -11.58
CA LEU A 150 -9.07 10.25 -10.79
C LEU A 150 -7.74 9.54 -10.55
N ARG A 151 -6.69 10.06 -11.18
CA ARG A 151 -5.32 9.59 -10.97
C ARG A 151 -4.69 10.31 -9.78
N ILE A 152 -4.20 9.50 -8.85
CA ILE A 152 -3.59 9.90 -7.60
C ILE A 152 -2.13 9.42 -7.65
N PRO A 153 -1.18 10.29 -8.03
CA PRO A 153 0.24 10.01 -7.83
C PRO A 153 0.52 9.90 -6.32
N ALA A 154 1.76 9.59 -5.94
CA ALA A 154 2.09 9.48 -4.52
C ALA A 154 1.91 10.84 -3.82
N VAL A 155 0.85 10.97 -3.02
CA VAL A 155 0.46 12.20 -2.32
C VAL A 155 0.37 11.94 -0.83
N LYS A 156 0.97 12.80 -0.01
CA LYS A 156 0.76 12.76 1.45
C LYS A 156 -0.64 13.25 1.79
N ILE A 157 -1.43 12.40 2.44
CA ILE A 157 -2.72 12.76 3.06
C ILE A 157 -2.56 13.12 4.54
N TYR A 158 -1.52 12.58 5.19
CA TYR A 158 -1.03 13.09 6.46
C TYR A 158 0.42 13.50 6.30
N GLU A 159 0.77 14.65 6.85
CA GLU A 159 2.14 15.14 6.90
C GLU A 159 2.55 15.37 8.35
N LYS A 160 3.59 14.66 8.80
CA LYS A 160 4.12 14.71 10.17
C LYS A 160 3.02 14.49 11.24
N GLY A 161 2.08 13.58 10.95
CA GLY A 161 0.97 13.25 11.83
C GLY A 161 -0.23 14.20 11.76
N VAL A 162 -0.21 15.20 10.89
CA VAL A 162 -1.31 16.15 10.70
C VAL A 162 -2.03 15.87 9.40
N LEU A 163 -3.37 15.74 9.45
CA LEU A 163 -4.22 15.56 8.27
C LEU A 163 -4.12 16.81 7.37
N ARG A 164 -3.83 16.61 6.09
CA ARG A 164 -3.89 17.66 5.08
C ARG A 164 -5.35 17.89 4.65
N GLN A 165 -5.88 19.07 4.98
CA GLN A 165 -7.29 19.42 4.70
C GLN A 165 -7.56 19.76 3.24
N ASP A 166 -6.50 20.09 2.50
CA ASP A 166 -6.53 20.49 1.09
C ASP A 166 -6.49 19.31 0.12
N VAL A 167 -6.29 18.10 0.65
CA VAL A 167 -6.23 16.82 -0.07
C VAL A 167 -7.49 16.03 0.23
#